data_AF-A0A9W7AI90-F1
#
_entry.id   AF-A0A9W7AI90-F1
#
_cell.length_a   1.000
_cell.length_b   1.000
_cell.length_c   1.000
_cell.angle_alpha   90.00
_cell.angle_beta   90.00
_cell.angle_gamma   90.00
#
_symmetry.space_group_name_H-M   'P 1'
#
loop_
_entity.id
_entity.type
_entity.pdbx_description
1 polymer ?
#
loop_
_entity_poly.entity_id
_entity_poly.type
_entity_poly.pdbx_seq_one_letter_code
_entity_poly.pdbx_strand_id
1 'polypeptide(L)'
;MAAVIKLTGLAVLIHAAFAFVQYRSSSPSSTPILSPSPEILLEVVAGFLISLFGTIYGVPPLGIVRGNSHKKQNPNFVGPPPSYRTRDFDVFNIRHAPR
;
A
#
# COMPACT_ATOMS: atom_id res chain seq x y z
N MET A 1 -12.37 -5.63 6.62
CA MET A 1 -13.39 -4.58 6.40
C MET A 1 -13.15 -3.79 5.12
N ALA A 2 -11.97 -3.19 4.89
CA ALA A 2 -11.68 -2.42 3.67
C ALA A 2 -11.97 -3.19 2.35
N ALA A 3 -11.64 -4.48 2.28
CA ALA A 3 -11.94 -5.31 1.11
C ALA A 3 -13.45 -5.46 0.84
N VAL A 4 -14.27 -5.58 1.89
CA VAL A 4 -15.73 -5.67 1.76
C VAL A 4 -16.29 -4.36 1.22
N ILE A 5 -15.84 -3.23 1.77
CA ILE A 5 -16.26 -1.89 1.31
C ILE A 5 -15.90 -1.67 -0.16
N LYS A 6 -14.69 -2.07 -0.57
CA LYS A 6 -14.27 -2.03 -1.99
C LYS A 6 -15.18 -2.87 -2.87
N LEU A 7 -15.46 -4.12 -2.49
CA LEU A 7 -16.34 -5.01 -3.26
C LEU A 7 -17.75 -4.43 -3.39
N THR A 8 -18.29 -3.85 -2.32
CA THR A 8 -19.60 -3.17 -2.36
C THR A 8 -19.58 -1.99 -3.33
N GLY A 9 -18.57 -1.12 -3.27
CA GLY A 9 -18.43 0.00 -4.21
C GLY A 9 -18.32 -0.46 -5.67
N LEU A 10 -17.58 -1.54 -5.92
CA LEU A 10 -17.40 -2.13 -7.25
C LEU A 10 -18.70 -2.74 -7.78
N ALA A 11 -19.48 -3.40 -6.92
CA ALA A 11 -20.81 -3.91 -7.26
C ALA A 11 -21.78 -2.79 -7.65
N VAL A 12 -21.79 -1.67 -6.91
CA VAL A 12 -22.60 -0.48 -7.25
C VAL A 12 -22.19 0.11 -8.60
N LEU A 13 -20.88 0.19 -8.89
CA LEU A 13 -20.40 0.67 -10.19
C LEU A 13 -20.82 -0.25 -11.36
N ILE A 14 -20.78 -1.57 -11.16
CA ILE A 14 -21.28 -2.53 -12.16
C ILE A 14 -22.78 -2.35 -12.37
N HIS A 15 -23.55 -2.18 -11.29
CA HIS A 15 -24.97 -1.94 -11.36
C HIS A 15 -25.29 -0.65 -12.14
N ALA A 16 -24.61 0.45 -11.83
CA ALA A 16 -24.76 1.72 -12.54
C ALA A 16 -24.40 1.62 -14.03
N ALA A 17 -23.35 0.86 -14.37
CA ALA A 17 -22.98 0.58 -15.75
C ALA A 17 -24.08 -0.18 -16.50
N PHE A 18 -24.68 -1.17 -15.85
CA PHE A 18 -25.81 -1.91 -16.42
C PHE A 18 -27.06 -1.02 -16.59
N ALA A 19 -27.39 -0.20 -15.59
CA ALA A 19 -28.48 0.77 -15.65
C ALA A 19 -28.28 1.77 -16.79
N PHE A 20 -27.05 2.23 -17.03
CA PHE A 20 -26.72 3.09 -18.16
C PHE A 20 -26.91 2.41 -19.51
N VAL A 21 -26.53 1.14 -19.64
CA VAL A 21 -26.78 0.37 -20.86
C VAL A 21 -28.28 0.22 -21.10
N GLN A 22 -29.07 -0.09 -20.08
CA GLN A 22 -30.53 -0.16 -20.20
C GLN A 22 -31.16 1.19 -20.58
N TYR A 23 -30.69 2.28 -19.96
CA TYR A 23 -31.11 3.64 -20.31
C TYR A 23 -30.81 3.96 -21.78
N ARG A 24 -29.62 3.61 -22.27
CA ARG A 24 -29.25 3.75 -23.68
C ARG A 24 -30.11 2.90 -24.61
N SER A 25 -30.41 1.67 -24.24
CA SER A 25 -31.22 0.75 -25.04
C SER A 25 -32.70 1.13 -25.11
N SER A 26 -33.21 1.83 -24.09
CA SER A 26 -34.60 2.29 -24.03
C SER A 26 -34.81 3.69 -24.63
N SER A 27 -33.74 4.47 -24.80
CA SER A 27 -33.82 5.79 -25.42
C SER A 27 -34.08 5.66 -26.93
N PRO A 28 -35.12 6.33 -27.48
CA PRO A 28 -35.40 6.30 -28.91
C PRO A 28 -34.24 6.93 -29.70
N SER A 29 -33.84 6.28 -30.80
CA SER A 29 -32.68 6.66 -31.64
C SER A 29 -32.72 8.07 -32.21
N SER A 30 -33.88 8.72 -32.19
CA SER A 30 -34.12 10.09 -32.64
C SER A 30 -33.90 11.16 -31.58
N THR A 31 -33.66 10.78 -30.31
CA THR A 31 -33.37 11.74 -29.24
C THR A 31 -31.86 11.87 -29.04
N PRO A 32 -31.30 13.08 -29.18
CA PRO A 32 -29.91 13.29 -28.83
C PRO A 32 -29.75 13.04 -27.33
N ILE A 33 -28.93 12.06 -26.97
CA ILE A 33 -28.62 11.72 -25.57
C ILE A 33 -27.79 12.88 -24.99
N LEU A 34 -28.47 13.92 -24.51
CA LEU A 34 -27.81 15.11 -23.97
C LEU A 34 -27.07 14.80 -22.66
N SER A 35 -27.52 13.81 -21.89
CA SER A 35 -26.87 13.33 -20.67
C SER A 35 -27.59 12.09 -20.13
N PRO A 36 -26.91 11.18 -19.41
CA PRO A 36 -27.58 10.15 -18.60
C PRO A 36 -28.56 10.76 -17.60
N SER A 37 -29.52 9.95 -17.15
CA SER A 37 -30.37 10.30 -16.02
C SER A 37 -29.52 10.68 -14.79
N PRO A 38 -29.88 11.75 -14.05
CA PRO A 38 -29.14 12.16 -12.85
C PRO A 38 -29.04 11.07 -11.78
N GLU A 39 -29.99 10.13 -11.76
CA GLU A 39 -29.97 8.99 -10.83
C GLU A 39 -28.76 8.08 -11.08
N ILE A 40 -28.45 7.80 -12.35
CA ILE A 40 -27.30 6.98 -12.75
C ILE A 40 -26.00 7.71 -12.40
N LEU A 41 -25.97 9.04 -12.58
CA LEU A 41 -24.81 9.85 -12.19
C LEU A 41 -24.58 9.80 -10.67
N LEU A 42 -25.63 9.95 -9.87
CA LEU A 42 -25.54 9.85 -8.42
C LEU A 42 -25.05 8.46 -7.97
N GLU A 43 -25.52 7.40 -8.64
CA GLU A 43 -25.11 6.04 -8.33
C GLU A 43 -23.62 5.80 -8.65
N VAL A 44 -23.13 6.29 -9.79
CA VAL A 44 -21.70 6.24 -10.13
C VAL A 44 -20.86 6.99 -9.10
N VAL A 45 -21.28 8.20 -8.72
CA VAL A 45 -20.58 9.01 -7.70
C VAL A 45 -20.56 8.29 -6.36
N ALA A 46 -21.69 7.72 -5.92
CA ALA A 46 -21.77 6.96 -4.68
C ALA A 46 -20.86 5.73 -4.71
N GLY A 47 -20.91 4.92 -5.77
CA GLY A 47 -20.06 3.75 -5.94
C GLY A 47 -18.56 4.09 -5.95
N PHE A 48 -18.19 5.18 -6.63
CA PHE A 48 -16.83 5.71 -6.63
C PHE A 48 -16.36 6.11 -5.23
N LEU A 49 -17.16 6.88 -4.49
CA LEU A 49 -16.83 7.33 -3.14
C LEU A 49 -16.66 6.14 -2.18
N ILE A 50 -17.56 5.16 -2.23
CA ILE A 50 -17.46 3.94 -1.42
C ILE A 50 -16.14 3.19 -1.72
N SER A 51 -15.82 3.02 -3.01
CA SER A 51 -14.57 2.36 -3.43
C SER A 51 -13.32 3.14 -3.01
N LEU A 52 -13.37 4.48 -3.09
CA LEU A 52 -12.30 5.38 -2.66
C LEU A 52 -12.06 5.25 -1.16
N PHE A 53 -13.10 5.33 -0.34
CA PHE A 53 -12.98 5.14 1.11
C PHE A 53 -12.45 3.74 1.45
N GLY A 54 -12.96 2.69 0.80
CA GLY A 54 -12.43 1.34 0.95
C GLY A 54 -10.94 1.24 0.62
N THR A 55 -10.45 2.07 -0.31
CA THR A 55 -9.02 2.16 -0.64
C THR A 55 -8.22 2.88 0.42
N ILE A 56 -8.68 4.05 0.86
CA ILE A 56 -7.99 4.84 1.89
C ILE A 56 -7.90 4.06 3.21
N TYR A 57 -9.00 3.46 3.67
CA TYR A 57 -9.01 2.64 4.89
C TYR A 57 -8.23 1.32 4.76
N GLY A 58 -7.97 0.88 3.53
CA GLY A 58 -7.17 -0.32 3.27
C GLY A 58 -5.66 -0.06 3.28
N VAL A 59 -5.21 1.20 3.21
CA VAL A 59 -3.79 1.55 3.28
C VAL A 59 -3.37 1.48 4.76
N PRO A 60 -2.40 0.63 5.13
CA PRO A 60 -1.84 0.65 6.48
C PRO A 60 -1.26 2.05 6.75
N PRO A 61 -1.36 2.55 8.00
CA PRO A 61 -0.85 3.88 8.33
C PRO A 61 0.60 3.98 7.85
N LEU A 62 0.92 5.08 7.17
CA LEU A 62 2.27 5.38 6.68
C LEU A 62 3.23 5.15 7.84
N GLY A 63 4.01 4.07 7.74
CA GLY A 63 4.99 3.73 8.75
C GLY A 63 5.88 4.95 8.93
N ILE A 64 6.04 5.39 10.19
CA ILE A 64 7.02 6.40 10.53
C ILE A 64 8.32 5.94 9.88
N VAL A 65 8.82 6.71 8.91
CA VAL A 65 10.14 6.49 8.33
C VAL A 65 11.09 6.64 9.50
N ARG A 66 11.42 5.51 10.12
CA ARG A 66 12.35 5.43 11.24
C ARG A 66 13.70 5.65 10.58
N GLY A 67 14.03 6.93 10.36
CA GLY A 67 15.34 7.35 9.89
C GLY A 67 16.36 6.58 10.71
N ASN A 68 17.28 5.91 10.01
CA ASN A 68 18.29 5.02 10.54
C ASN A 68 18.93 5.58 11.83
N SER A 69 18.34 5.30 12.98
CA SER A 69 18.97 5.46 14.27
C SER A 69 19.35 4.06 14.73
N HIS A 70 20.34 3.52 14.01
CA HIS A 70 21.23 2.49 14.52
C HIS A 70 21.88 3.06 15.80
N LYS A 71 21.27 2.82 16.97
CA LYS A 71 21.91 2.68 18.29
C LYS A 71 20.90 2.97 19.40
N LYS A 72 20.36 1.90 19.96
CA LYS A 72 20.19 1.74 21.42
C LYS A 72 20.37 0.25 21.68
N GLN A 73 21.62 -0.20 21.75
CA GLN A 73 22.26 -0.51 23.04
C GLN A 73 21.30 -1.27 23.95
N ASN A 74 21.31 -2.58 23.78
CA ASN A 74 20.84 -3.51 24.78
C ASN A 74 21.90 -3.55 25.90
N PRO A 75 21.61 -3.15 27.15
CA PRO A 75 22.60 -3.10 28.22
C PRO A 75 23.08 -4.49 28.69
N ASN A 76 22.45 -5.57 28.21
CA ASN A 76 22.80 -6.96 28.58
C ASN A 76 23.40 -7.77 27.43
N PHE A 77 23.96 -7.14 26.39
CA PHE A 77 24.65 -7.87 25.32
C PHE A 77 26.09 -8.19 25.72
N VAL A 78 26.30 -9.38 26.29
CA VAL A 78 27.62 -10.01 26.42
C VAL A 78 27.92 -10.71 25.10
N GLY A 79 28.62 -10.02 24.19
CA GLY A 79 29.04 -10.53 22.88
C GLY A 79 30.35 -9.87 22.39
N PRO A 80 31.08 -10.51 21.46
CA PRO A 80 32.54 -10.59 21.43
C PRO A 80 33.24 -9.35 20.80
N PRO A 81 34.60 -9.26 20.85
CA PRO A 81 35.39 -8.02 20.99
C PRO A 81 35.39 -7.13 19.71
N PRO A 82 35.88 -5.87 19.79
CA PRO A 82 35.50 -4.83 18.85
C PRO A 82 35.95 -5.12 17.42
N SER A 83 35.12 -4.62 16.49
CA SER A 83 35.19 -4.68 15.04
C SER A 83 36.38 -3.91 14.44
N TYR A 84 37.59 -4.14 14.96
CA TYR A 84 38.84 -3.59 14.42
C TYR A 84 39.96 -4.63 14.42
N ARG A 85 39.61 -5.90 14.21
CA ARG A 85 40.56 -6.97 13.87
C ARG A 85 40.36 -7.33 12.41
N THR A 86 40.92 -6.52 11.51
CA THR A 86 41.11 -6.93 10.12
C THR A 86 42.14 -8.05 10.10
N ARG A 87 41.79 -9.12 9.39
CA ARG A 87 42.47 -10.42 9.38
C ARG A 87 43.84 -10.39 8.66
N ASP A 88 44.31 -9.20 8.28
CA ASP A 88 45.42 -8.98 7.36
C ASP A 88 46.71 -8.51 8.04
N PHE A 89 46.72 -8.38 9.37
CA PHE A 89 47.89 -7.98 10.16
C PHE A 89 48.34 -9.06 11.15
N ASP A 90 48.30 -10.34 10.76
CA ASP A 90 49.08 -11.37 11.46
C ASP A 90 50.58 -11.20 11.10
N VAL A 91 51.18 -10.16 11.67
CA VAL A 91 52.63 -10.01 11.72
C VAL A 91 53.14 -11.02 12.73
N PHE A 92 53.56 -12.19 12.25
CA PHE A 92 54.26 -13.18 13.07
C PHE A 92 55.65 -12.66 13.45
N ASN A 93 55.71 -11.81 14.48
CA ASN A 93 56.96 -11.48 15.13
C ASN A 93 57.23 -12.52 16.22
N ILE A 94 57.72 -13.69 15.83
CA ILE A 94 58.25 -14.68 16.78
C ILE A 94 59.77 -14.72 16.66
N ARG A 95 60.42 -13.57 16.90
CA ARG A 95 61.78 -13.55 17.43
C ARG A 95 61.73 -13.82 18.93
N HIS A 96 61.33 -15.03 19.33
CA HIS A 96 61.61 -15.55 20.66
C HIS A 96 61.73 -17.06 20.60
N ALA A 97 62.92 -17.49 20.16
CA ALA A 97 63.54 -18.71 20.65
C ALA A 97 63.58 -18.70 22.19
N PRO A 98 63.38 -19.86 22.81
CA PRO A 98 64.44 -20.41 23.65
C PRO A 98 64.91 -21.77 23.11
N ARG A 99 66.20 -22.02 23.35
CA ARG A 99 66.99 -23.15 22.86
C ARG A 99 66.48 -24.51 23.35
#